data_AF-A0A9Q0H4Z7-F1
#
_entry.id   AF-A0A9Q0H4Z7-F1
#
_cell.length_a   1.000
_cell.length_b   1.000
_cell.length_c   1.000
_cell.angle_alpha   90.00
_cell.angle_beta   90.00
_cell.angle_gamma   90.00
#
_symmetry.space_group_name_H-M   'P 1'
#
loop_
_entity.id
_entity.type
_entity.pdbx_description
1 polymer ?
#
loop_
_entity_poly.entity_id
_entity_poly.type
_entity_poly.pdbx_seq_one_letter_code
_entity_poly.pdbx_strand_id
1 'polypeptide(L)'
;MCAVHLYLFFGSRTNYEHRFLTLLSPHPTMAVQAFCPGEAPPPDGLVLNALFNLCKINKKRQEQAAENGIIPHLMRFITSDSPLKQYALPLLCDMAHASHHSREQLRVHGGLDVYLSLLDDEPWSVTALDSLAVCLIHDSDNRKAEQALLKKEAVHKLVKFFQHCPEQHFVHILEPFLKIITKSVRINTTLAVNGLTPLLIARLDHQDAIARLNLLKMIKAVYEHHPRPKQLIVENGLPQKLQNLIEERSGPSYGGQVLVKQMATALLKALHINTVL
;
A
#
# COMPACT_ATOMS: atom_id res chain seq x y z
N MET A 1 -8.12 1.93 -44.05
CA MET A 1 -7.02 1.80 -43.08
C MET A 1 -6.44 3.19 -42.84
N CYS A 2 -7.04 3.96 -41.93
CA CYS A 2 -6.53 5.28 -41.56
C CYS A 2 -6.05 5.22 -40.11
N ALA A 3 -4.78 5.56 -39.93
CA ALA A 3 -4.08 5.58 -38.67
C ALA A 3 -4.76 6.54 -37.69
N VAL A 4 -5.18 6.02 -36.54
CA VAL A 4 -5.56 6.82 -35.38
C VAL A 4 -4.29 7.49 -34.86
N HIS A 5 -4.01 8.69 -35.38
CA HIS A 5 -2.91 9.52 -34.92
C HIS A 5 -3.28 10.11 -33.54
N LEU A 6 -3.03 9.34 -32.49
CA LEU A 6 -2.87 9.86 -31.14
C LEU A 6 -1.61 10.75 -31.15
N TYR A 7 -1.77 12.06 -31.40
CA TYR A 7 -0.70 13.02 -31.18
C TYR A 7 -0.47 13.16 -29.67
N LEU A 8 0.36 12.28 -29.14
CA LEU A 8 0.92 12.30 -27.80
C LEU A 8 2.07 13.32 -27.78
N PHE A 9 1.79 14.57 -27.40
CA PHE A 9 2.86 15.54 -27.10
C PHE A 9 3.50 15.18 -25.75
N PHE A 10 4.47 14.28 -25.80
CA PHE A 10 5.41 14.03 -24.71
C PHE A 10 6.84 14.27 -25.23
N GLY A 11 7.23 15.53 -25.43
CA GLY A 11 8.58 15.89 -25.84
C GLY A 11 8.84 17.38 -26.09
N SER A 12 9.79 17.93 -25.33
CA SER A 12 10.58 19.18 -25.50
C SER A 12 9.88 20.53 -25.37
N ARG A 13 10.38 21.31 -24.39
CA ARG A 13 10.26 22.76 -24.17
C ARG A 13 9.80 23.53 -25.42
N THR A 14 8.54 23.99 -25.44
CA THR A 14 8.08 25.31 -25.91
C THR A 14 6.53 25.34 -25.96
N ASN A 15 5.91 26.09 -25.04
CA ASN A 15 4.62 26.80 -25.15
C ASN A 15 3.37 26.14 -25.77
N TYR A 16 3.15 24.83 -25.65
CA TYR A 16 1.84 24.22 -25.98
C TYR A 16 1.47 23.12 -24.97
N GLU A 17 1.17 23.51 -23.73
CA GLU A 17 0.62 22.61 -22.71
C GLU A 17 -0.90 22.84 -22.55
N HIS A 18 -1.62 21.76 -22.20
CA HIS A 18 -3.07 21.56 -22.12
C HIS A 18 -3.74 21.09 -23.42
N ARG A 19 -4.00 19.77 -23.50
CA ARG A 19 -5.19 19.15 -24.12
C ARG A 19 -5.09 17.62 -24.11
N PHE A 20 -5.57 16.99 -23.05
CA PHE A 20 -6.03 15.59 -23.11
C PHE A 20 -7.16 15.27 -22.11
N LEU A 21 -7.41 16.09 -21.10
CA LEU A 21 -8.36 15.76 -20.01
C LEU A 21 -9.77 16.32 -20.14
N THR A 22 -10.10 16.94 -21.26
CA THR A 22 -11.44 17.49 -21.47
C THR A 22 -12.50 16.42 -21.73
N LEU A 23 -12.10 15.16 -21.95
CA LEU A 23 -13.04 14.08 -22.27
C LEU A 23 -13.84 13.55 -21.08
N LEU A 24 -13.48 13.86 -19.83
CA LEU A 24 -14.08 13.25 -18.63
C LEU A 24 -14.81 14.22 -17.68
N SER A 25 -15.04 15.48 -18.09
CA SER A 25 -15.72 16.51 -17.28
C SER A 25 -17.22 16.63 -17.61
N PRO A 26 -18.12 16.73 -16.61
CA PRO A 26 -19.53 17.01 -16.82
C PRO A 26 -19.89 18.52 -16.85
N HIS A 27 -18.92 19.45 -16.81
CA HIS A 27 -19.19 20.91 -16.86
C HIS A 27 -18.59 21.62 -18.09
N PRO A 28 -19.27 22.64 -18.68
CA PRO A 28 -19.06 23.05 -20.08
C PRO A 28 -17.96 24.09 -20.36
N THR A 29 -17.20 24.59 -19.38
CA THR A 29 -16.58 25.92 -19.54
C THR A 29 -15.08 26.00 -19.85
N MET A 30 -14.37 24.89 -20.06
CA MET A 30 -13.03 24.96 -20.69
C MET A 30 -12.74 23.72 -21.54
N ALA A 31 -13.53 23.58 -22.60
CA ALA A 31 -13.27 22.62 -23.66
C ALA A 31 -12.74 23.33 -24.89
N VAL A 32 -11.41 23.32 -25.08
CA VAL A 32 -10.86 23.67 -26.40
C VAL A 32 -10.29 22.40 -27.02
N GLN A 33 -11.16 21.75 -27.79
CA GLN A 33 -10.93 21.00 -29.03
C GLN A 33 -9.55 20.36 -29.26
N ALA A 34 -9.55 19.02 -29.21
CA ALA A 34 -8.83 18.19 -30.16
C ALA A 34 -9.77 17.08 -30.66
N PHE A 35 -10.94 17.47 -31.16
CA PHE A 35 -11.76 16.62 -32.02
C PHE A 35 -12.05 17.39 -33.29
N CYS A 36 -11.92 16.73 -34.43
CA CYS A 36 -12.45 17.25 -35.68
C CYS A 36 -13.92 17.64 -35.42
N PRO A 37 -14.33 18.89 -35.70
CA PRO A 37 -15.70 19.30 -35.47
C PRO A 37 -16.63 18.38 -36.29
N GLY A 38 -17.41 17.55 -35.60
CA GLY A 38 -18.37 16.61 -36.22
C GLY A 38 -18.30 15.15 -35.75
N GLU A 39 -17.29 14.73 -34.99
CA GLU A 39 -17.20 13.34 -34.49
C GLU A 39 -17.68 13.20 -33.04
N ALA A 40 -18.43 12.13 -32.76
CA ALA A 40 -18.82 11.77 -31.40
C ALA A 40 -17.58 11.42 -30.56
N PRO A 41 -17.52 11.83 -29.27
CA PRO A 41 -16.40 11.48 -28.42
C PRO A 41 -16.26 9.95 -28.28
N PRO A 42 -15.03 9.42 -28.20
CA PRO A 42 -14.81 8.01 -28.01
C PRO A 42 -15.41 7.56 -26.67
N PRO A 43 -15.94 6.33 -26.58
CA PRO A 43 -16.40 5.76 -25.31
C PRO A 43 -15.32 5.85 -24.22
N ASP A 44 -15.70 6.23 -23.00
CA ASP A 44 -14.80 6.37 -21.84
C ASP A 44 -13.90 5.15 -21.63
N GLY A 45 -14.42 3.95 -21.92
CA GLY A 45 -13.67 2.70 -21.82
C GLY A 45 -12.50 2.60 -22.81
N LEU A 46 -12.64 3.12 -24.03
CA LEU A 46 -11.54 3.14 -24.99
C LEU A 46 -10.45 4.13 -24.57
N VAL A 47 -10.86 5.31 -24.08
CA VAL A 47 -9.94 6.35 -23.61
C VAL A 47 -9.14 5.85 -22.41
N LEU A 48 -9.82 5.27 -21.42
CA LEU A 48 -9.16 4.79 -20.21
C LEU A 48 -8.25 3.59 -20.50
N ASN A 49 -8.66 2.67 -21.37
CA ASN A 49 -7.81 1.54 -21.78
C ASN A 49 -6.54 2.03 -22.51
N ALA A 50 -6.67 3.00 -23.43
CA ALA A 50 -5.51 3.59 -24.09
C ALA A 50 -4.57 4.27 -23.08
N LEU A 51 -5.11 5.07 -22.16
CA LEU A 51 -4.32 5.71 -21.11
C LEU A 51 -3.63 4.70 -20.20
N PHE A 52 -4.33 3.65 -19.78
CA PHE A 52 -3.79 2.55 -19.01
C PHE A 52 -2.60 1.91 -19.71
N ASN A 53 -2.75 1.53 -20.99
CA ASN A 53 -1.66 0.90 -21.75
C ASN A 53 -0.44 1.83 -21.93
N LEU A 54 -0.66 3.14 -22.09
CA LEU A 54 0.42 4.11 -22.18
C LEU A 54 1.18 4.29 -20.86
N CYS A 55 0.50 4.14 -19.73
CA CYS A 55 1.01 4.41 -18.39
C CYS A 55 1.53 3.18 -17.65
N LYS A 56 1.00 1.98 -17.91
CA LYS A 56 1.20 0.73 -17.12
C LYS A 56 2.65 0.44 -16.72
N ILE A 57 3.63 0.85 -17.52
CA ILE A 57 5.06 0.62 -17.25
C ILE A 57 5.92 1.89 -17.33
N ASN A 58 5.32 3.06 -17.49
CA ASN A 58 6.06 4.30 -17.73
C ASN A 58 5.76 5.34 -16.65
N LYS A 59 6.64 5.40 -15.64
CA LYS A 59 6.53 6.32 -14.51
C LYS A 59 6.43 7.79 -14.93
N LYS A 60 7.17 8.20 -15.95
CA LYS A 60 7.12 9.57 -16.47
C LYS A 60 5.74 9.89 -17.06
N ARG A 61 5.10 8.94 -17.74
CA ARG A 61 3.72 9.11 -18.24
C ARG A 61 2.68 9.07 -17.12
N GLN A 62 2.87 8.22 -16.10
CA GLN A 62 2.02 8.21 -14.90
C GLN A 62 2.06 9.57 -14.17
N GLU A 63 3.26 10.14 -14.00
CA GLU A 63 3.46 11.47 -13.42
C GLU A 63 2.75 12.54 -14.23
N GLN A 64 2.99 12.62 -15.53
CA GLN A 64 2.35 13.62 -16.38
C GLN A 64 0.82 13.45 -16.43
N ALA A 65 0.31 12.22 -16.42
CA ALA A 65 -1.14 11.99 -16.35
C ALA A 65 -1.72 12.50 -15.03
N ALA A 66 -1.01 12.29 -13.91
CA ALA A 66 -1.38 12.82 -12.60
C ALA A 66 -1.34 14.36 -12.57
N GLU A 67 -0.26 14.98 -13.07
CA GLU A 67 -0.10 16.43 -13.19
C GLU A 67 -1.23 17.08 -13.98
N ASN A 68 -1.69 16.40 -15.02
CA ASN A 68 -2.76 16.93 -15.85
C ASN A 68 -4.13 16.81 -15.13
N GLY A 69 -4.30 15.89 -14.16
CA GLY A 69 -5.54 15.78 -13.37
C GLY A 69 -6.37 14.51 -13.63
N ILE A 70 -5.76 13.40 -14.03
CA ILE A 70 -6.51 12.14 -14.24
C ILE A 70 -7.07 11.54 -12.93
N ILE A 71 -6.40 11.75 -11.80
CA ILE A 71 -6.67 11.04 -10.54
C ILE A 71 -8.14 11.19 -10.07
N PRO A 72 -8.75 12.40 -10.02
CA PRO A 72 -10.17 12.54 -9.69
C PRO A 72 -11.11 11.69 -10.55
N HIS A 73 -10.78 11.52 -11.83
CA HIS A 73 -11.59 10.71 -12.74
C HIS A 73 -11.42 9.21 -12.46
N LEU A 74 -10.19 8.74 -12.19
CA LEU A 74 -9.96 7.36 -11.76
C LEU A 74 -10.73 7.06 -10.48
N MET A 75 -10.66 7.97 -9.51
CA MET A 75 -11.37 7.87 -8.24
C MET A 75 -12.88 7.77 -8.44
N ARG A 76 -13.45 8.54 -9.37
CA ARG A 76 -14.88 8.45 -9.73
C ARG A 76 -15.24 7.07 -10.28
N PHE A 77 -14.45 6.50 -11.18
CA PHE A 77 -14.71 5.14 -11.70
C PHE A 77 -14.65 4.08 -10.61
N ILE A 78 -13.72 4.22 -9.66
CA ILE A 78 -13.55 3.28 -8.55
C ILE A 78 -14.71 3.37 -7.55
N THR A 79 -15.06 4.59 -7.14
CA THR A 79 -16.09 4.83 -6.11
C THR A 79 -17.52 4.60 -6.61
N SER A 80 -17.74 4.68 -7.93
CA SER A 80 -19.04 4.37 -8.56
C SER A 80 -19.20 2.90 -8.95
N ASP A 81 -18.23 2.04 -8.62
CA ASP A 81 -18.18 0.63 -9.03
C ASP A 81 -18.39 0.43 -10.55
N SER A 82 -17.79 1.32 -11.34
CA SER A 82 -17.87 1.28 -12.79
C SER A 82 -17.17 0.04 -13.34
N PRO A 83 -17.61 -0.55 -14.47
CA PRO A 83 -16.84 -1.59 -15.17
C PRO A 83 -15.43 -1.12 -15.59
N LEU A 84 -15.20 0.19 -15.61
CA LEU A 84 -13.90 0.81 -15.87
C LEU A 84 -12.93 0.74 -14.69
N LYS A 85 -13.40 0.35 -13.50
CA LYS A 85 -12.59 0.11 -12.29
C LYS A 85 -11.41 -0.83 -12.57
N GLN A 86 -11.58 -1.83 -13.45
CA GLN A 86 -10.54 -2.79 -13.83
C GLN A 86 -9.30 -2.15 -14.47
N TYR A 87 -9.45 -0.97 -15.12
CA TYR A 87 -8.34 -0.21 -15.69
C TYR A 87 -7.91 0.93 -14.75
N ALA A 88 -8.87 1.53 -14.04
CA ALA A 88 -8.61 2.66 -13.15
C ALA A 88 -7.78 2.27 -11.92
N LEU A 89 -8.11 1.15 -11.26
CA LEU A 89 -7.41 0.69 -10.06
C LEU A 89 -5.93 0.42 -10.27
N PRO A 90 -5.51 -0.42 -11.25
CA PRO A 90 -4.10 -0.69 -11.42
C PRO A 90 -3.33 0.58 -11.79
N LEU A 91 -3.91 1.47 -12.60
CA LEU A 91 -3.29 2.76 -12.91
C LEU A 91 -3.15 3.66 -11.66
N LEU A 92 -4.17 3.71 -10.80
CA LEU A 92 -4.13 4.49 -9.56
C LEU A 92 -3.07 3.95 -8.60
N CYS A 93 -2.95 2.63 -8.46
CA CYS A 93 -1.90 1.99 -7.65
C CYS A 93 -0.52 2.28 -8.23
N ASP A 94 -0.31 2.11 -9.54
CA ASP A 94 0.96 2.41 -10.21
C ASP A 94 1.44 3.86 -9.94
N MET A 95 0.51 4.82 -9.91
CA MET A 95 0.81 6.23 -9.61
C MET A 95 1.41 6.46 -8.22
N ALA A 96 1.14 5.61 -7.22
CA ALA A 96 1.79 5.72 -5.91
C ALA A 96 3.31 5.50 -6.01
N HIS A 97 3.74 4.68 -6.97
CA HIS A 97 5.13 4.31 -7.23
C HIS A 97 5.82 5.18 -8.30
N ALA A 98 5.08 6.10 -8.93
CA ALA A 98 5.55 6.89 -10.06
C ALA A 98 6.52 8.00 -9.63
N SER A 99 6.03 8.98 -8.86
CA SER A 99 6.80 10.15 -8.45
C SER A 99 6.27 10.78 -7.16
N HIS A 100 7.02 11.74 -6.62
CA HIS A 100 6.55 12.57 -5.49
C HIS A 100 5.28 13.34 -5.86
N HIS A 101 5.22 13.91 -7.07
CA HIS A 101 4.07 14.67 -7.53
C HIS A 101 2.82 13.78 -7.62
N SER A 102 2.92 12.59 -8.20
CA SER A 102 1.79 11.66 -8.28
C SER A 102 1.23 11.30 -6.90
N ARG A 103 2.08 11.07 -5.90
CA ARG A 103 1.63 10.81 -4.52
C ARG A 103 0.94 12.01 -3.89
N GLU A 104 1.43 13.22 -4.13
CA GLU A 104 0.77 14.43 -3.64
C GLU A 104 -0.61 14.61 -4.27
N GLN A 105 -0.74 14.34 -5.57
CA GLN A 105 -2.04 14.34 -6.28
C GLN A 105 -2.99 13.26 -5.75
N LEU A 106 -2.50 12.04 -5.54
CA LEU A 106 -3.28 10.97 -4.90
C LEU A 106 -3.80 11.43 -3.54
N ARG A 107 -2.94 12.07 -2.74
CA ARG A 107 -3.28 12.52 -1.40
C ARG A 107 -4.34 13.63 -1.39
N VAL A 108 -4.20 14.68 -2.21
CA VAL A 108 -5.20 15.77 -2.26
C VAL A 108 -6.56 15.32 -2.76
N HIS A 109 -6.60 14.24 -3.54
CA HIS A 109 -7.83 13.68 -4.10
C HIS A 109 -8.37 12.45 -3.37
N GLY A 110 -7.90 12.17 -2.15
CA GLY A 110 -8.47 11.10 -1.30
C GLY A 110 -8.02 9.67 -1.65
N GLY A 111 -6.93 9.52 -2.40
CA GLY A 111 -6.38 8.21 -2.80
C GLY A 111 -6.05 7.29 -1.63
N LEU A 112 -5.61 7.84 -0.49
CA LEU A 112 -5.37 7.04 0.73
C LEU A 112 -6.65 6.40 1.27
N ASP A 113 -7.78 7.11 1.21
CA ASP A 113 -9.06 6.60 1.66
C ASP A 113 -9.56 5.47 0.74
N VAL A 114 -9.30 5.58 -0.57
CA VAL A 114 -9.56 4.49 -1.53
C VAL A 114 -8.68 3.28 -1.24
N TYR A 115 -7.37 3.43 -1.04
CA TYR A 115 -6.53 2.29 -0.69
C TYR A 115 -6.96 1.61 0.61
N LEU A 116 -7.36 2.38 1.64
CA LEU A 116 -7.93 1.83 2.87
C LEU A 116 -9.27 1.10 2.64
N SER A 117 -10.09 1.55 1.68
CA SER A 117 -11.33 0.84 1.31
C SER A 117 -11.07 -0.46 0.56
N LEU A 118 -9.99 -0.53 -0.23
CA LEU A 118 -9.61 -1.71 -1.00
C LEU A 118 -8.99 -2.83 -0.15
N LEU A 119 -8.71 -2.59 1.13
CA LEU A 119 -8.31 -3.65 2.05
C LEU A 119 -9.41 -4.71 2.22
N ASP A 120 -10.68 -4.34 2.02
CA ASP A 120 -11.81 -5.27 2.04
C ASP A 120 -12.04 -5.96 0.66
N ASP A 121 -11.30 -5.59 -0.39
CA ASP A 121 -11.40 -6.11 -1.76
C ASP A 121 -10.23 -7.09 -2.01
N GLU A 122 -10.47 -8.40 -1.81
CA GLU A 122 -9.42 -9.44 -1.77
C GLU A 122 -8.41 -9.37 -2.94
N PRO A 123 -8.84 -9.28 -4.22
CA PRO A 123 -7.93 -9.14 -5.36
C PRO A 123 -6.98 -7.93 -5.31
N TRP A 124 -7.38 -6.86 -4.62
CA TRP A 124 -6.65 -5.59 -4.61
C TRP A 124 -5.98 -5.29 -3.27
N SER A 125 -6.32 -6.04 -2.23
CA SER A 125 -5.93 -5.74 -0.86
C SER A 125 -4.40 -5.68 -0.65
N VAL A 126 -3.66 -6.60 -1.28
CA VAL A 126 -2.17 -6.61 -1.25
C VAL A 126 -1.61 -5.37 -1.95
N THR A 127 -2.07 -5.07 -3.16
CA THR A 127 -1.59 -3.93 -3.95
C THR A 127 -1.94 -2.59 -3.30
N ALA A 128 -3.13 -2.49 -2.71
CA ALA A 128 -3.57 -1.31 -1.99
C ALA A 128 -2.74 -1.08 -0.72
N LEU A 129 -2.43 -2.16 0.03
CA LEU A 129 -1.57 -2.07 1.20
C LEU A 129 -0.14 -1.65 0.83
N ASP A 130 0.44 -2.19 -0.26
CA ASP A 130 1.77 -1.76 -0.72
C ASP A 130 1.76 -0.30 -1.19
N SER A 131 0.70 0.14 -1.86
CA SER A 131 0.50 1.55 -2.23
C SER A 131 0.46 2.47 -0.99
N LEU A 132 -0.26 2.07 0.07
CA LEU A 132 -0.26 2.78 1.36
C LEU A 132 1.14 2.84 1.98
N ALA A 133 1.85 1.71 1.99
CA ALA A 133 3.21 1.63 2.52
C ALA A 133 4.15 2.58 1.77
N VAL A 134 4.09 2.62 0.43
CA VAL A 134 4.90 3.52 -0.40
C VAL A 134 4.53 4.99 -0.20
N CYS A 135 3.24 5.31 -0.09
CA CYS A 135 2.79 6.66 0.28
C CYS A 135 3.36 7.09 1.64
N LEU A 136 3.39 6.21 2.64
CA LEU A 136 3.95 6.49 3.96
C LEU A 136 5.48 6.58 3.96
N ILE A 137 6.17 5.71 3.22
CA ILE A 137 7.65 5.72 3.12
C ILE A 137 8.15 7.06 2.58
N HIS A 138 7.45 7.58 1.57
CA HIS A 138 7.75 8.85 0.91
C HIS A 138 6.88 10.01 1.39
N ASP A 139 6.29 9.90 2.59
CA ASP A 139 5.49 10.96 3.18
C ASP A 139 6.35 12.22 3.35
N SER A 140 5.79 13.36 2.95
CA SER A 140 6.48 14.66 3.01
C SER A 140 6.58 15.18 4.45
N ASP A 141 7.29 16.29 4.67
CA ASP A 141 7.54 16.84 6.02
C ASP A 141 6.26 17.12 6.84
N ASN A 142 5.14 17.37 6.15
CA ASN A 142 3.83 17.58 6.79
C ASN A 142 3.18 16.31 7.34
N ARG A 143 3.76 15.12 7.08
CA ARG A 143 3.33 13.81 7.58
C ARG A 143 1.85 13.49 7.34
N LYS A 144 1.30 13.91 6.21
CA LYS A 144 -0.14 13.78 5.95
C LYS A 144 -0.56 12.33 5.74
N ALA A 145 0.29 11.47 5.16
CA ALA A 145 -0.02 10.05 5.04
C ALA A 145 -0.02 9.38 6.42
N GLU A 146 0.95 9.73 7.28
CA GLU A 146 0.97 9.29 8.68
C GLU A 146 -0.31 9.70 9.42
N GLN A 147 -0.71 10.97 9.31
CA GLN A 147 -1.92 11.49 9.95
C GLN A 147 -3.19 10.76 9.46
N ALA A 148 -3.28 10.43 8.17
CA ALA A 148 -4.41 9.68 7.63
C ALA A 148 -4.49 8.26 8.23
N LEU A 149 -3.36 7.58 8.36
CA LEU A 149 -3.27 6.22 8.92
C LEU A 149 -3.45 6.18 10.45
N LEU A 150 -3.24 7.30 11.15
CA LEU A 150 -3.49 7.43 12.58
C LEU A 150 -4.96 7.69 12.94
N LYS A 151 -5.83 7.94 11.96
CA LYS A 151 -7.28 8.05 12.20
C LYS A 151 -7.82 6.74 12.76
N LYS A 152 -8.78 6.82 13.69
CA LYS A 152 -9.35 5.65 14.39
C LYS A 152 -9.89 4.59 13.41
N GLU A 153 -10.56 5.04 12.35
CA GLU A 153 -11.15 4.20 11.32
C GLU A 153 -10.07 3.49 10.50
N ALA A 154 -8.97 4.18 10.17
CA ALA A 154 -7.85 3.60 9.43
C ALA A 154 -7.11 2.54 10.27
N VAL A 155 -6.84 2.85 11.54
CA VAL A 155 -6.24 1.91 12.50
C VAL A 155 -7.12 0.65 12.62
N HIS A 156 -8.43 0.83 12.80
CA HIS A 156 -9.36 -0.29 12.91
C HIS A 156 -9.36 -1.16 11.63
N LYS A 157 -9.40 -0.53 10.45
CA LYS A 157 -9.33 -1.25 9.17
C LYS A 157 -8.04 -2.05 9.02
N LEU A 158 -6.88 -1.47 9.35
CA LEU A 158 -5.59 -2.16 9.26
C LEU A 158 -5.52 -3.38 10.21
N VAL A 159 -5.96 -3.23 11.46
CA VAL A 159 -5.99 -4.35 12.41
C VAL A 159 -6.96 -5.43 11.95
N LYS A 160 -8.17 -5.06 11.52
CA LYS A 160 -9.18 -5.99 10.99
C LYS A 160 -8.67 -6.72 9.75
N PHE A 161 -8.00 -6.02 8.84
CA PHE A 161 -7.41 -6.60 7.65
C PHE A 161 -6.34 -7.63 8.00
N PHE A 162 -5.44 -7.31 8.94
CA PHE A 162 -4.42 -8.28 9.39
C PHE A 162 -5.06 -9.50 10.07
N GLN A 163 -6.13 -9.32 10.84
CA GLN A 163 -6.84 -10.42 11.49
C GLN A 163 -7.41 -11.44 10.50
N HIS A 164 -7.95 -10.95 9.37
CA HIS A 164 -8.66 -11.76 8.37
C HIS A 164 -7.89 -11.92 7.05
N CYS A 165 -6.56 -11.70 7.07
CA CYS A 165 -5.77 -11.74 5.86
C CYS A 165 -5.81 -13.14 5.19
N PRO A 166 -5.93 -13.21 3.84
CA PRO A 166 -5.93 -14.48 3.12
C PRO A 166 -4.60 -15.22 3.25
N GLU A 167 -4.65 -16.51 3.59
CA GLU A 167 -3.43 -17.31 3.80
C GLU A 167 -2.57 -17.40 2.53
N GLN A 168 -3.22 -17.51 1.36
CA GLN A 168 -2.58 -17.57 0.04
C GLN A 168 -1.70 -16.35 -0.28
N HIS A 169 -1.98 -15.20 0.33
CA HIS A 169 -1.25 -13.95 0.09
C HIS A 169 -0.51 -13.46 1.34
N PHE A 170 -0.48 -14.25 2.41
CA PHE A 170 -0.01 -13.80 3.71
C PHE A 170 1.44 -13.27 3.65
N VAL A 171 2.36 -14.00 3.01
CA VAL A 171 3.76 -13.56 2.85
C VAL A 171 3.85 -12.19 2.15
N HIS A 172 3.04 -11.98 1.11
CA HIS A 172 3.01 -10.73 0.34
C HIS A 172 2.35 -9.58 1.12
N ILE A 173 1.46 -9.88 2.07
CA ILE A 173 0.84 -8.89 2.97
C ILE A 173 1.83 -8.46 4.08
N LEU A 174 2.65 -9.39 4.57
CA LEU A 174 3.59 -9.13 5.66
C LEU A 174 4.65 -8.08 5.29
N GLU A 175 5.12 -8.06 4.03
CA GLU A 175 6.14 -7.11 3.58
C GLU A 175 5.68 -5.63 3.66
N PRO A 176 4.55 -5.22 3.05
CA PRO A 176 4.06 -3.86 3.16
C PRO A 176 3.58 -3.50 4.58
N PHE A 177 3.04 -4.46 5.36
CA PHE A 177 2.76 -4.21 6.78
C PHE A 177 4.03 -3.90 7.58
N LEU A 178 5.10 -4.67 7.37
CA LEU A 178 6.38 -4.44 8.02
C LEU A 178 6.94 -3.06 7.63
N LYS A 179 6.83 -2.65 6.36
CA LYS A 179 7.20 -1.30 5.91
C LYS A 179 6.43 -0.22 6.68
N ILE A 180 5.11 -0.39 6.88
CA ILE A 180 4.28 0.58 7.62
C ILE A 180 4.72 0.70 9.09
N ILE A 181 4.85 -0.44 9.78
CA ILE A 181 5.19 -0.50 11.21
C ILE A 181 6.60 0.05 11.47
N THR A 182 7.55 -0.23 10.59
CA THR A 182 8.94 0.24 10.75
C THR A 182 9.13 1.70 10.36
N LYS A 183 8.29 2.23 9.47
CA LYS A 183 8.41 3.62 9.00
C LYS A 183 7.95 4.65 10.04
N SER A 184 6.87 4.36 10.77
CA SER A 184 6.32 5.30 11.76
C SER A 184 6.15 4.63 13.11
N VAL A 185 6.94 5.10 14.09
CA VAL A 185 6.81 4.72 15.50
C VAL A 185 5.40 5.02 16.03
N ARG A 186 4.78 6.13 15.61
CA ARG A 186 3.43 6.50 16.06
C ARG A 186 2.39 5.50 15.56
N ILE A 187 2.45 5.13 14.28
CA ILE A 187 1.53 4.13 13.71
C ILE A 187 1.77 2.78 14.36
N ASN A 188 3.03 2.37 14.52
CA ASN A 188 3.40 1.14 15.21
C ASN A 188 2.79 1.06 16.60
N THR A 189 3.08 2.03 17.47
CA THR A 189 2.54 2.08 18.83
C THR A 189 1.01 2.07 18.81
N THR A 190 0.38 2.82 17.90
CA THR A 190 -1.08 2.89 17.78
C THR A 190 -1.69 1.54 17.38
N LEU A 191 -1.14 0.87 16.36
CA LEU A 191 -1.63 -0.45 15.94
C LEU A 191 -1.41 -1.50 17.04
N ALA A 192 -0.27 -1.45 17.73
CA ALA A 192 0.09 -2.38 18.79
C ALA A 192 -0.91 -2.32 19.96
N VAL A 193 -1.26 -1.11 20.44
CA VAL A 193 -2.23 -0.94 21.53
C VAL A 193 -3.68 -1.19 21.10
N ASN A 194 -3.95 -1.21 19.79
CA ASN A 194 -5.28 -1.51 19.22
C ASN A 194 -5.41 -2.98 18.76
N GLY A 195 -4.60 -3.90 19.30
CA GLY A 195 -4.81 -5.34 19.14
C GLY A 195 -4.01 -6.01 18.02
N LEU A 196 -3.09 -5.30 17.35
CA LEU A 196 -2.22 -5.94 16.36
C LEU A 196 -1.30 -6.99 16.98
N THR A 197 -0.75 -6.72 18.16
CA THR A 197 0.31 -7.55 18.75
C THR A 197 -0.08 -9.00 19.03
N PRO A 198 -1.24 -9.32 19.65
CA PRO A 198 -1.67 -10.70 19.80
C PRO A 198 -1.86 -11.41 18.44
N LEU A 199 -2.28 -10.70 17.39
CA LEU A 199 -2.41 -11.28 16.04
C LEU A 199 -1.06 -11.67 15.45
N LEU A 200 -0.04 -10.81 15.57
CA LEU A 200 1.32 -11.12 15.12
C LEU A 200 1.87 -12.37 15.82
N ILE A 201 1.67 -12.44 17.13
CA ILE A 201 2.19 -13.53 17.97
C ILE A 201 1.41 -14.83 17.72
N ALA A 202 0.10 -14.74 17.46
CA ALA A 202 -0.73 -15.88 17.11
C ALA A 202 -0.25 -16.59 15.84
N ARG A 203 0.25 -15.85 14.85
CA ARG A 203 0.69 -16.38 13.55
C ARG A 203 2.15 -16.86 13.51
N LEU A 204 2.88 -16.86 14.63
CA LEU A 204 4.30 -17.26 14.66
C LEU A 204 4.56 -18.73 14.33
N ASP A 205 3.55 -19.59 14.42
CA ASP A 205 3.61 -21.02 14.09
C ASP A 205 3.46 -21.32 12.59
N HIS A 206 3.24 -20.29 11.75
CA HIS A 206 3.06 -20.40 10.30
C HIS A 206 4.16 -21.20 9.60
N GLN A 207 3.84 -22.11 8.66
CA GLN A 207 4.84 -23.05 8.09
C GLN A 207 5.95 -22.38 7.27
N ASP A 208 5.66 -21.25 6.63
CA ASP A 208 6.62 -20.51 5.81
C ASP A 208 7.65 -19.73 6.65
N ALA A 209 8.94 -19.96 6.39
CA ALA A 209 10.03 -19.33 7.12
C ALA A 209 10.16 -17.83 6.85
N ILE A 210 9.82 -17.35 5.65
CA ILE A 210 9.82 -15.92 5.31
C ILE A 210 8.72 -15.21 6.09
N ALA A 211 7.52 -15.82 6.17
CA ALA A 211 6.43 -15.31 6.99
C ALA A 211 6.85 -15.19 8.46
N ARG A 212 7.39 -16.27 9.05
CA ARG A 212 7.90 -16.25 10.43
C ARG A 212 8.96 -15.16 10.64
N LEU A 213 9.89 -15.00 9.71
CA LEU A 213 10.93 -13.98 9.80
C LEU A 213 10.34 -12.56 9.78
N ASN A 214 9.37 -12.29 8.90
CA ASN A 214 8.71 -10.98 8.83
C ASN A 214 7.86 -10.71 10.09
N LEU A 215 7.17 -11.73 10.61
CA LEU A 215 6.47 -11.64 11.90
C LEU A 215 7.43 -11.31 13.04
N LEU A 216 8.56 -12.00 13.16
CA LEU A 216 9.58 -11.72 14.18
C LEU A 216 10.14 -10.29 14.06
N LYS A 217 10.35 -9.78 12.84
CA LYS A 217 10.76 -8.38 12.61
C LYS A 217 9.70 -7.38 13.08
N MET A 218 8.43 -7.61 12.75
CA MET A 218 7.33 -6.74 13.19
C MET A 218 7.15 -6.78 14.71
N ILE A 219 7.20 -7.98 15.30
CA ILE A 219 7.13 -8.18 16.75
C ILE A 219 8.26 -7.40 17.42
N LYS A 220 9.52 -7.57 16.97
CA LYS A 220 10.65 -6.80 17.49
C LYS A 220 10.37 -5.29 17.46
N ALA A 221 9.95 -4.76 16.31
CA ALA A 221 9.64 -3.33 16.15
C ALA A 221 8.51 -2.86 17.07
N VAL A 222 7.47 -3.67 17.27
CA VAL A 222 6.37 -3.38 18.21
C VAL A 222 6.89 -3.27 19.63
N TYR A 223 7.68 -4.24 20.09
CA TYR A 223 8.17 -4.25 21.47
C TYR A 223 9.16 -3.12 21.77
N GLU A 224 10.05 -2.79 20.83
CA GLU A 224 11.03 -1.71 20.99
C GLU A 224 10.38 -0.34 21.24
N HIS A 225 9.14 -0.14 20.78
CA HIS A 225 8.42 1.12 20.87
C HIS A 225 7.10 1.05 21.65
N HIS A 226 6.81 -0.08 22.30
CA HIS A 226 5.58 -0.22 23.06
C HIS A 226 5.65 0.59 24.37
N PRO A 227 4.59 1.30 24.79
CA PRO A 227 4.57 2.05 26.05
C PRO A 227 4.66 1.16 27.30
N ARG A 228 4.29 -0.13 27.16
CA ARG A 228 4.32 -1.13 28.24
C ARG A 228 4.87 -2.46 27.74
N PRO A 229 6.17 -2.56 27.43
CA PRO A 229 6.72 -3.74 26.77
C PRO A 229 6.63 -4.97 27.69
N LYS A 230 6.95 -4.82 28.99
CA LYS A 230 6.88 -5.91 29.99
C LYS A 230 5.49 -6.56 30.08
N GLN A 231 4.44 -5.76 30.19
CA GLN A 231 3.05 -6.23 30.26
C GLN A 231 2.71 -7.07 29.02
N LEU A 232 3.08 -6.59 27.84
CA LEU A 232 2.78 -7.26 26.58
C LEU A 232 3.52 -8.62 26.47
N ILE A 233 4.79 -8.68 26.91
CA ILE A 233 5.59 -9.93 26.90
C ILE A 233 4.86 -11.02 27.69
N VAL A 234 4.39 -10.67 28.89
CA VAL A 234 3.73 -11.59 29.82
C VAL A 234 2.37 -12.01 29.28
N GLU A 235 1.52 -11.05 28.89
CA GLU A 235 0.15 -11.32 28.42
C GLU A 235 0.10 -12.21 27.17
N ASN A 236 1.12 -12.15 26.33
CA ASN A 236 1.14 -12.88 25.05
C ASN A 236 1.99 -14.16 25.10
N GLY A 237 2.58 -14.51 26.26
CA GLY A 237 3.42 -15.70 26.40
C GLY A 237 4.57 -15.76 25.40
N LEU A 238 5.09 -14.61 24.96
CA LEU A 238 6.05 -14.54 23.86
C LEU A 238 7.36 -15.30 24.15
N PRO A 239 7.94 -15.27 25.36
CA PRO A 239 9.18 -16.01 25.63
C PRO A 239 9.04 -17.51 25.34
N GLN A 240 7.91 -18.12 25.73
CA GLN A 240 7.64 -19.52 25.45
C GLN A 240 7.50 -19.79 23.95
N LYS A 241 6.78 -18.94 23.22
CA LYS A 241 6.64 -19.07 21.76
C LYS A 241 7.99 -18.97 21.03
N LEU A 242 8.87 -18.07 21.47
CA LEU A 242 10.21 -17.95 20.90
C LEU A 242 11.08 -19.17 21.23
N GLN A 243 11.01 -19.71 22.45
CA GLN A 243 11.71 -20.94 22.82
C GLN A 243 11.26 -22.11 21.95
N ASN A 244 9.95 -22.29 21.77
CA ASN A 244 9.42 -23.35 20.91
C ASN A 244 9.96 -23.25 19.47
N LEU A 245 10.05 -22.03 18.91
CA LEU A 245 10.62 -21.81 17.56
C LEU A 245 12.12 -22.12 17.48
N ILE A 246 12.87 -21.89 18.57
CA ILE A 246 14.31 -22.19 18.63
C ILE A 246 14.55 -23.71 18.68
N GLU A 247 13.73 -24.41 19.48
CA GLU A 247 13.83 -25.85 19.74
C GLU A 247 13.22 -26.73 18.63
N GLU A 248 12.37 -26.15 17.77
CA GLU A 248 11.70 -26.86 16.68
C GLU A 248 12.71 -27.64 15.82
N ARG A 249 12.51 -28.95 15.70
CA ARG A 249 13.40 -29.81 14.89
C ARG A 249 13.16 -29.52 13.42
N SER A 250 14.18 -29.02 12.75
CA SER A 250 14.09 -28.58 11.35
C SER A 250 13.89 -29.76 10.41
N GLY A 251 12.82 -29.72 9.61
CA GLY A 251 12.69 -30.53 8.39
C GLY A 251 13.70 -30.07 7.30
N PRO A 252 13.75 -30.73 6.13
CA PRO A 252 14.83 -30.59 5.14
C PRO A 252 14.96 -29.20 4.45
N SER A 253 14.23 -28.18 4.89
CA SER A 253 14.38 -26.79 4.41
C SER A 253 15.40 -26.04 5.27
N TYR A 254 16.68 -26.27 5.00
CA TYR A 254 17.80 -25.91 5.89
C TYR A 254 18.13 -24.40 5.99
N GLY A 255 17.80 -23.58 4.98
CA GLY A 255 18.27 -22.17 4.94
C GLY A 255 17.40 -21.19 5.74
N GLY A 256 16.10 -21.13 5.44
CA GLY A 256 15.18 -20.15 6.03
C GLY A 256 14.97 -20.35 7.54
N GLN A 257 14.99 -21.60 7.99
CA GLN A 257 14.77 -21.92 9.40
C GLN A 257 15.92 -21.47 10.31
N VAL A 258 17.16 -21.44 9.81
CA VAL A 258 18.30 -20.95 10.58
C VAL A 258 18.14 -19.46 10.90
N LEU A 259 17.70 -18.66 9.93
CA LEU A 259 17.45 -17.22 10.13
C LEU A 259 16.31 -16.97 11.12
N VAL A 260 15.24 -17.77 11.05
CA VAL A 260 14.14 -17.71 12.02
C VAL A 260 14.65 -17.98 13.43
N LYS A 261 15.44 -19.04 13.64
CA LYS A 261 16.02 -19.39 14.95
C LYS A 261 16.98 -18.32 15.46
N GLN A 262 17.83 -17.77 14.59
CA GLN A 262 18.75 -16.68 14.95
C GLN A 262 17.99 -15.43 15.40
N MET A 263 16.96 -15.02 14.64
CA MET A 263 16.12 -13.87 14.97
C MET A 263 15.32 -14.11 16.26
N ALA A 264 14.73 -15.29 16.43
CA ALA A 264 14.02 -15.66 17.65
C ALA A 264 14.93 -15.64 18.88
N THR A 265 16.16 -16.16 18.74
CA THR A 265 17.18 -16.12 19.81
C THR A 265 17.58 -14.69 20.16
N ALA A 266 17.83 -13.84 19.16
CA ALA A 266 18.18 -12.45 19.36
C ALA A 266 17.05 -11.68 20.06
N LEU A 267 15.80 -11.89 19.62
CA LEU A 267 14.63 -11.28 20.23
C LEU A 267 14.45 -11.78 21.67
N LEU A 268 14.53 -13.08 21.92
CA LEU A 268 14.40 -13.65 23.26
C LEU A 268 15.41 -13.05 24.23
N LYS A 269 16.69 -12.89 23.81
CA LYS A 269 17.71 -12.22 24.61
C LYS A 269 17.36 -10.76 24.92
N ALA A 270 16.88 -10.01 23.92
CA ALA A 270 16.45 -8.63 24.10
C ALA A 270 15.27 -8.50 25.08
N LEU A 271 14.30 -9.43 25.02
CA LEU A 271 13.17 -9.46 25.95
C LEU A 271 13.63 -9.73 27.38
N HIS A 272 14.57 -10.66 27.60
CA HIS A 272 15.09 -10.95 28.94
C HIS A 272 15.76 -9.73 29.59
N ILE A 273 16.57 -9.00 28.83
CA ILE A 273 17.20 -7.75 29.31
C ILE A 273 16.12 -6.76 29.76
N ASN A 274 15.05 -6.61 28.98
CA ASN A 274 13.94 -5.70 29.27
C ASN A 274 13.02 -6.17 30.41
N THR A 275 13.07 -7.44 30.83
CA THR A 275 12.28 -7.96 31.95
C THR A 275 13.05 -7.97 33.29
N VAL A 276 14.38 -8.03 33.25
CA VAL A 276 15.24 -8.12 34.45
C VAL A 276 15.66 -6.73 34.96
N LEU A 277 15.75 -5.73 34.08
CA LEU A 277 15.86 -4.30 34.42
C LEU A 277 14.47 -3.69 34.56
#